data_AF-A0A847AUQ5-F1
#
_entry.id   AF-A0A847AUQ5-F1
#
_cell.length_a   1.000
_cell.length_b   1.000
_cell.length_c   1.000
_cell.angle_alpha   90.00
_cell.angle_beta   90.00
_cell.angle_gamma   90.00
#
_symmetry.space_group_name_H-M   'P 1'
#
loop_
_entity.id
_entity.type
_entity.pdbx_description
1 polymer ?
#
loop_
_entity_poly.entity_id
_entity_poly.type
_entity_poly.pdbx_seq_one_letter_code
_entity_poly.pdbx_strand_id
1 'polypeptide(L)'
;MGFASSIRQARQMVVHGHFLVNGKKVDIPSYLCEVEDIITLKEKSRLVDLFKENFKNANLNTLPYIERDEGNFSATKKLLTLWDSNFLFILRLLLHMFYRDIITAFFFNKSVIYILDYFLVLDTFFRNP
;
A
#
# COMPACT_ATOMS: atom_id res chain seq x y z
N MET A 1 -11.26 -5.12 3.46
CA MET A 1 -11.66 -5.40 4.86
C MET A 1 -12.65 -6.56 4.97
N GLY A 2 -13.59 -6.73 4.03
CA GLY A 2 -14.43 -7.94 3.99
C GLY A 2 -15.64 -7.92 4.90
N PHE A 3 -15.97 -6.79 5.55
CA PHE A 3 -17.19 -6.68 6.37
C PHE A 3 -18.50 -6.66 5.56
N ALA A 4 -18.42 -6.34 4.28
CA ALA A 4 -19.56 -6.26 3.36
C ALA A 4 -19.20 -6.91 2.01
N SER A 5 -20.20 -7.49 1.35
CA SER A 5 -20.07 -8.10 0.02
C SER A 5 -20.11 -7.08 -1.13
N SER A 6 -20.72 -5.91 -0.90
CA SER A 6 -20.80 -4.83 -1.90
C SER A 6 -20.65 -3.44 -1.28
N ILE A 7 -20.27 -2.44 -2.11
CA ILE A 7 -20.16 -1.04 -1.68
C ILE A 7 -21.50 -0.49 -1.19
N ARG A 8 -22.61 -0.90 -1.82
CA ARG A 8 -23.97 -0.48 -1.40
C ARG A 8 -24.29 -0.99 -0.01
N GLN A 9 -24.01 -2.27 0.25
CA GLN A 9 -24.19 -2.86 1.57
C GLN A 9 -23.27 -2.21 2.61
N ALA A 10 -22.00 -1.95 2.26
CA ALA A 10 -21.07 -1.26 3.14
C ALA A 10 -21.58 0.13 3.55
N ARG A 11 -22.09 0.92 2.60
CA ARG A 11 -22.70 2.24 2.89
C ARG A 11 -23.88 2.13 3.85
N GLN A 12 -24.76 1.17 3.62
CA GLN A 12 -25.91 0.94 4.51
C GLN A 12 -25.45 0.58 5.93
N MET A 13 -24.43 -0.27 6.05
CA MET A 13 -23.87 -0.66 7.34
C MET A 13 -23.22 0.52 8.08
N VAL A 14 -22.55 1.42 7.35
CA VAL A 14 -22.00 2.66 7.93
C VAL A 14 -23.13 3.57 8.38
N VAL A 15 -24.13 3.86 7.54
CA VAL A 15 -25.26 4.74 7.90
C VAL A 15 -26.03 4.23 9.13
N HIS A 16 -26.18 2.93 9.28
CA HIS A 16 -26.82 2.34 10.48
C HIS A 16 -25.91 2.34 11.72
N GLY A 17 -24.64 2.75 11.61
CA GLY A 17 -23.74 2.95 12.73
C GLY A 17 -23.19 1.65 13.33
N HIS A 18 -22.91 0.66 12.48
CA HIS A 18 -22.32 -0.62 12.91
C HIS A 18 -20.81 -0.55 13.16
N PHE A 19 -20.14 0.50 12.68
CA PHE A 19 -18.69 0.66 12.77
C PHE A 19 -18.26 1.67 13.84
N LEU A 20 -17.12 1.37 14.44
CA LEU A 20 -16.37 2.22 15.35
C LEU A 20 -14.99 2.46 14.75
N VAL A 21 -14.57 3.71 14.66
CA VAL A 21 -13.19 4.10 14.29
C VAL A 21 -12.51 4.59 15.56
N ASN A 22 -11.43 3.92 15.97
CA ASN A 22 -10.70 4.25 17.21
C ASN A 22 -11.64 4.31 18.43
N GLY A 23 -12.63 3.41 18.48
CA GLY A 23 -13.65 3.33 19.55
C GLY A 23 -14.80 4.35 19.45
N LYS A 24 -14.76 5.29 18.50
CA LYS A 24 -15.84 6.27 18.28
C LYS A 24 -16.80 5.80 17.19
N LYS A 25 -18.10 5.99 17.40
CA LYS A 25 -19.12 5.68 16.39
C LYS A 25 -18.95 6.60 15.18
N VAL A 26 -18.89 6.00 14.00
CA VAL A 26 -18.87 6.72 12.72
C VAL A 26 -20.00 6.19 11.84
N ASP A 27 -20.90 7.08 11.44
CA ASP A 27 -22.04 6.78 10.57
C ASP A 27 -22.02 7.55 9.24
N ILE A 28 -20.90 8.20 8.93
CA ILE A 28 -20.68 8.98 7.71
C ILE A 28 -19.92 8.11 6.69
N PRO A 29 -20.52 7.70 5.55
CA PRO A 29 -19.83 6.87 4.55
C PRO A 29 -18.70 7.57 3.80
N SER A 30 -18.67 8.91 3.86
CA SER A 30 -17.60 9.75 3.32
C SER A 30 -16.51 10.07 4.35
N TYR A 31 -16.49 9.37 5.49
CA TYR A 31 -15.41 9.51 6.47
C TYR A 31 -14.07 9.14 5.85
N LEU A 32 -13.09 10.04 5.96
CA LEU A 32 -11.74 9.82 5.47
C LEU A 32 -10.93 9.12 6.56
N CYS A 33 -10.63 7.84 6.38
CA CYS A 33 -9.77 7.10 7.31
C CYS A 33 -8.30 7.50 7.12
N GLU A 34 -7.65 7.82 8.23
CA GLU A 34 -6.22 8.07 8.28
C GLU A 34 -5.43 6.75 8.27
N VAL A 35 -4.11 6.89 8.16
CA VAL A 35 -3.19 5.76 8.29
C VAL A 35 -3.20 5.30 9.74
N GLU A 36 -3.14 3.99 10.00
CA GLU A 36 -3.22 3.37 11.34
C GLU A 36 -4.58 3.44 12.05
N ASP A 37 -5.61 3.99 11.41
CA ASP A 37 -6.97 3.95 11.97
C ASP A 37 -7.45 2.51 12.15
N ILE A 38 -7.93 2.22 13.37
CA ILE A 38 -8.47 0.92 13.75
C ILE A 38 -9.98 0.95 13.59
N ILE A 39 -10.47 0.21 12.60
CA ILE A 39 -11.89 0.05 12.31
C ILE A 39 -12.39 -1.23 12.97
N THR A 40 -13.35 -1.12 13.87
CA THR A 40 -13.94 -2.25 14.60
C THR A 40 -15.45 -2.27 14.45
N LEU A 41 -16.03 -3.45 14.54
CA LEU A 41 -17.48 -3.60 14.67
C LEU A 41 -17.92 -3.35 16.12
N LYS A 42 -19.05 -2.65 16.26
CA LYS A 42 -19.76 -2.53 17.54
C LYS A 42 -20.13 -3.92 18.07
N GLU A 43 -20.02 -4.13 19.38
CA GLU A 43 -20.23 -5.45 20.02
C GLU A 43 -21.53 -6.14 19.59
N LYS A 44 -22.66 -5.40 19.62
CA LYS A 44 -23.97 -5.91 19.18
C LYS A 44 -24.00 -6.34 17.71
N SER A 45 -23.18 -5.71 16.88
CA SER A 45 -23.11 -5.97 15.43
C SER A 45 -22.25 -7.19 15.10
N ARG A 46 -21.31 -7.57 15.98
CA ARG A 46 -20.51 -8.80 15.83
C ARG A 46 -21.35 -10.08 15.91
N LEU A 47 -22.51 -10.02 16.57
CA LEU A 47 -23.44 -11.13 16.71
C LEU A 47 -24.25 -11.39 15.45
N VAL A 48 -24.36 -10.41 14.55
CA VAL A 48 -25.16 -10.53 13.34
C VAL A 48 -24.42 -11.41 12.34
N ASP A 49 -25.05 -12.53 11.96
CA ASP A 49 -24.44 -13.57 11.13
C ASP A 49 -23.99 -13.06 9.76
N LEU A 50 -24.66 -12.03 9.25
CA LEU A 50 -24.34 -11.32 8.02
C LEU A 50 -22.87 -10.83 7.98
N PHE A 51 -22.35 -10.30 9.10
CA PHE A 51 -20.94 -9.86 9.14
C PHE A 51 -19.99 -11.06 9.19
N LYS A 52 -20.34 -12.14 9.89
CA LYS A 52 -19.51 -13.35 9.97
C LYS A 52 -19.40 -14.03 8.61
N GLU A 53 -20.52 -14.15 7.90
CA GLU A 53 -20.58 -14.73 6.56
C GLU A 53 -19.78 -13.88 5.57
N ASN A 54 -19.98 -12.56 5.57
CA ASN A 54 -19.21 -11.66 4.71
C ASN A 54 -17.71 -11.75 5.00
N PHE A 55 -17.32 -11.79 6.27
CA PHE A 55 -15.91 -11.83 6.67
C PHE A 55 -15.24 -13.15 6.26
N LYS A 56 -15.95 -14.28 6.37
CA LYS A 56 -15.49 -15.60 5.90
C LYS A 56 -15.45 -15.71 4.37
N ASN A 57 -16.46 -15.18 3.70
CA ASN A 57 -16.58 -15.24 2.23
C ASN A 57 -15.70 -14.22 1.52
N ALA A 58 -15.10 -13.28 2.26
CA ALA A 58 -14.18 -12.30 1.71
C ALA A 58 -12.85 -12.97 1.32
N ASN A 59 -12.84 -13.64 0.17
CA ASN A 59 -11.68 -14.10 -0.60
C ASN A 59 -10.87 -12.91 -1.14
N LEU A 60 -10.62 -11.91 -0.30
CA LEU A 60 -9.79 -10.78 -0.63
C LEU A 60 -8.36 -11.22 -0.34
N ASN A 61 -7.67 -11.66 -1.40
CA ASN A 61 -6.22 -11.60 -1.51
C ASN A 61 -5.73 -10.41 -0.69
N THR A 62 -4.89 -10.69 0.30
CA THR A 62 -4.36 -9.74 1.28
C THR A 62 -3.87 -8.49 0.57
N LEU A 63 -4.73 -7.47 0.52
CA LEU A 63 -4.35 -6.18 -0.05
C LEU A 63 -3.23 -5.65 0.84
N PRO A 64 -2.07 -5.27 0.29
CA PRO A 64 -0.88 -4.95 1.08
C PRO A 64 -1.09 -3.77 2.05
N TYR A 65 -2.13 -2.95 1.82
CA TYR A 65 -2.48 -1.79 2.61
C TYR A 65 -3.63 -2.02 3.62
N ILE A 66 -4.13 -3.25 3.80
CA ILE A 66 -5.20 -3.56 4.76
C ILE A 66 -4.83 -4.78 5.59
N GLU A 67 -4.74 -4.60 6.91
CA GLU A 67 -4.67 -5.70 7.87
C GLU A 67 -6.03 -6.01 8.48
N ARG A 68 -6.21 -7.27 8.86
CA ARG A 68 -7.45 -7.78 9.45
C ARG A 68 -7.11 -8.73 10.58
N ASP A 69 -7.82 -8.58 11.69
CA ASP A 69 -7.82 -9.57 12.76
C ASP A 69 -9.19 -10.23 12.83
N GLU A 70 -9.22 -11.54 12.62
CA GLU A 70 -10.46 -12.30 12.62
C GLU A 70 -11.07 -12.44 14.03
N GLY A 71 -10.23 -12.52 15.06
CA GLY A 71 -10.68 -12.70 16.45
C GLY A 71 -11.42 -11.48 17.01
N ASN A 72 -11.00 -10.27 16.62
CA ASN A 72 -11.57 -9.02 17.14
C ASN A 72 -12.53 -8.33 16.17
N PHE A 73 -12.69 -8.85 14.95
CA PHE A 73 -13.37 -8.15 13.85
C PHE A 73 -12.83 -6.72 13.68
N SER A 74 -11.51 -6.58 13.77
CA SER A 74 -10.78 -5.33 13.53
C SER A 74 -10.15 -5.36 12.15
N ALA A 75 -10.07 -4.19 11.53
CA ALA A 75 -9.25 -3.98 10.36
C ALA A 75 -8.52 -2.64 10.46
N THR A 76 -7.25 -2.63 10.07
CA THR A 76 -6.39 -1.47 10.17
C THR A 76 -5.90 -1.09 8.78
N LYS A 77 -5.94 0.21 8.48
CA LYS A 77 -5.38 0.74 7.23
C LYS A 77 -3.88 0.91 7.43
N LYS A 78 -3.07 0.15 6.70
CA LYS A 78 -1.62 0.32 6.69
C LYS A 78 -1.22 1.43 5.73
N LEU A 79 -0.12 2.11 6.07
CA LEU A 79 0.60 2.89 5.08
C LEU A 79 1.10 1.94 4.00
N LEU A 80 0.70 2.15 2.76
CA LEU A 80 1.33 1.46 1.66
C LEU A 80 2.75 2.00 1.56
N THR A 81 3.74 1.22 1.99
CA THR A 81 5.13 1.51 1.67
C THR A 81 5.26 1.36 0.17
N LEU A 82 5.27 2.47 -0.57
CA LEU A 82 5.51 2.49 -2.02
C LEU A 82 6.93 1.99 -2.38
N TRP A 83 7.76 1.73 -1.38
CA TRP A 83 9.12 1.21 -1.46
C TRP A 83 9.17 -0.31 -1.45
N ASP A 84 8.24 -0.99 -2.13
CA ASP A 84 8.46 -2.40 -2.44
C ASP A 84 9.69 -2.51 -3.35
N SER A 85 10.48 -3.57 -3.19
CA SER A 85 11.75 -3.81 -3.93
C SER A 85 11.63 -3.66 -5.45
N ASN A 86 10.42 -3.82 -5.99
CA ASN A 86 10.09 -3.63 -7.40
C ASN A 86 10.15 -2.16 -7.85
N PHE A 87 9.83 -1.20 -6.98
CA PHE A 87 9.89 0.23 -7.30
C PHE A 87 11.33 0.71 -7.44
N LEU A 88 12.21 0.29 -6.52
CA LEU A 88 13.66 0.54 -6.61
C LEU A 88 14.27 -0.09 -7.87
N PHE A 89 13.80 -1.28 -8.26
CA PHE A 89 14.21 -1.92 -9.51
C PHE A 89 13.79 -1.10 -10.75
N ILE A 90 12.54 -0.63 -10.79
CA ILE A 90 12.02 0.19 -11.90
C ILE A 90 12.75 1.54 -11.96
N LEU A 91 12.98 2.20 -10.82
CA LEU A 91 13.71 3.46 -10.74
C LEU A 91 15.17 3.29 -11.22
N ARG A 92 15.82 2.18 -10.85
CA ARG A 92 17.17 1.82 -11.32
C ARG A 92 17.20 1.57 -12.83
N LEU A 93 16.18 0.89 -13.37
CA LEU A 93 16.09 0.58 -14.79
C LEU A 93 15.86 1.85 -15.63
N LEU A 94 14.99 2.75 -15.15
CA LEU A 94 14.77 4.07 -15.75
C LEU A 94 16.04 4.93 -15.70
N LEU A 95 16.71 5.03 -14.55
CA LEU A 95 18.00 5.73 -14.44
C LEU A 95 19.00 5.16 -15.45
N HIS A 96 19.18 3.84 -15.50
CA HIS A 96 20.10 3.22 -16.44
C HIS A 96 19.75 3.51 -17.91
N MET A 97 18.46 3.56 -18.27
CA MET A 97 18.03 3.94 -19.62
C MET A 97 18.37 5.41 -19.94
N PHE A 98 18.04 6.35 -19.04
CA PHE A 98 18.35 7.77 -19.24
C PHE A 98 19.87 8.04 -19.28
N TYR A 99 20.66 7.37 -18.44
CA TYR A 99 22.11 7.53 -18.42
C TYR A 99 22.79 6.92 -19.65
N ARG A 100 22.27 5.81 -20.19
CA ARG A 100 22.82 5.20 -21.41
C ARG A 100 22.63 6.12 -22.62
N ASP A 101 21.51 6.82 -22.71
CA ASP A 101 21.23 7.75 -23.82
C ASP A 101 22.13 8.99 -23.77
N ILE A 102 22.47 9.47 -22.57
CA ILE A 102 23.43 10.58 -22.38
C ILE A 102 24.87 10.12 -22.73
N ILE A 103 25.29 8.93 -22.29
CA ILE A 103 26.65 8.42 -22.52
C ILE A 103 26.89 8.07 -24.00
N THR A 104 25.89 7.53 -24.69
CA THR A 104 25.97 7.25 -26.13
C THR A 104 25.94 8.52 -26.98
N ALA A 105 25.21 9.57 -26.57
CA ALA A 105 25.27 10.88 -27.22
C ALA A 105 26.62 11.59 -27.01
N PHE A 106 27.30 11.37 -25.87
CA PHE A 106 28.61 11.96 -25.58
C PHE A 106 29.78 11.22 -26.26
N PHE A 107 29.60 9.94 -26.62
CA PHE A 107 30.64 9.12 -27.26
C PHE A 107 30.92 9.45 -28.74
N PHE A 108 30.21 10.42 -29.33
CA PHE A 108 30.46 10.91 -30.69
C PHE A 108 31.52 12.03 -30.78
N ASN A 109 32.08 12.48 -29.65
CA ASN A 109 33.17 13.47 -29.64
C ASN A 109 34.38 12.92 -28.87
N LYS A 110 35.50 12.77 -29.58
CA LYS A 110 36.63 11.86 -29.27
C LYS A 110 37.56 12.33 -28.13
N SER A 111 37.05 13.04 -27.12
CA SER A 111 37.87 13.76 -26.14
C SER A 111 37.53 13.49 -24.66
N VAL A 112 36.84 12.39 -24.33
CA VAL A 112 36.32 12.17 -22.97
C VAL A 112 36.65 10.78 -22.45
N ILE A 113 37.93 10.55 -22.18
CA ILE A 113 38.42 9.34 -21.48
C ILE A 113 38.35 9.55 -19.94
N TYR A 114 38.26 10.79 -19.45
CA TYR A 114 38.39 11.11 -18.02
C TYR A 114 37.12 10.93 -17.17
N ILE A 115 35.95 10.65 -17.77
CA ILE A 115 34.68 10.51 -17.01
C ILE A 115 34.39 9.04 -16.64
N LEU A 116 34.99 8.08 -17.35
CA LEU A 116 34.83 6.65 -17.08
C LEU A 116 35.46 6.20 -15.76
N ASP A 117 36.51 6.88 -15.29
CA ASP A 117 37.17 6.55 -14.02
C ASP A 117 36.32 6.92 -12.79
N TYR A 118 35.53 8.01 -12.86
CA TYR A 118 34.64 8.39 -11.76
C TYR A 118 33.45 7.44 -11.60
N PHE A 119 32.98 6.82 -12.69
CA PHE A 119 31.83 5.93 -12.68
C PHE A 119 32.16 4.58 -12.01
N LEU A 120 33.37 4.05 -12.22
CA LEU A 120 33.87 2.83 -11.55
C LEU A 120 34.09 3.01 -10.03
N VAL A 121 34.44 4.24 -9.61
CA VAL A 121 34.62 4.58 -8.18
C VAL A 121 33.27 4.72 -7.46
N LEU A 122 32.23 5.20 -8.14
CA LEU A 122 30.88 5.28 -7.57
C LEU A 122 30.20 3.91 -7.45
N ASP A 123 30.39 3.02 -8.43
CA ASP A 123 29.82 1.66 -8.41
C ASP A 123 30.43 0.76 -7.32
N THR A 124 31.66 1.03 -6.89
CA THR A 124 32.30 0.34 -5.76
C THR A 124 31.82 0.85 -4.41
N PHE A 125 31.43 2.12 -4.31
CA PHE A 125 30.90 2.72 -3.07
C PHE A 125 29.47 2.24 -2.74
N PHE A 126 28.64 1.94 -3.76
CA PHE A 126 27.27 1.46 -3.57
C PHE A 126 27.12 -0.08 -3.57
N ARG A 127 28.22 -0.83 -3.72
CA ARG A 127 28.22 -2.32 -3.73
C ARG A 127 28.53 -2.98 -2.39
N ASN A 128 28.93 -2.23 -1.37
CA ASN A 128 29.13 -2.79 -0.02
C ASN A 128 27.97 -2.37 0.89
N PRO A 129 27.34 -3.33 1.62
CA PRO A 129 26.25 -3.06 2.54
C PRO A 129 26.68 -2.20 3.74
#